data_AF-A0A1G6YXZ8-F1
#
_entry.id   AF-A0A1G6YXZ8-F1
#
_cell.length_a   1.000
_cell.length_b   1.000
_cell.length_c   1.000
_cell.angle_alpha   90.00
_cell.angle_beta   90.00
_cell.angle_gamma   90.00
#
_symmetry.space_group_name_H-M   'P 1'
#
loop_
_entity.id
_entity.type
_entity.pdbx_description
1 polymer ?
#
loop_
_entity_poly.entity_id
_entity_poly.type
_entity_poly.pdbx_seq_one_letter_code
_entity_poly.pdbx_strand_id
1 'polypeptide(L)'
;MCSFIGIVKSGVLRSYISKEGEEHNSDFYFEDSFVTSYRSFLTQEKSVGSIQALEDSFIYCLDKSDYDRLLNESTEWYKLGKYIADTLFINKCRKETAMLTDDAYNRYKLLLKTYPNIEQHVTQYHIASYLRIRAESLSRIKSLNIGQ
;
A
#
# COMPACT_ATOMS: atom_id res chain seq x y z
N MET A 1 4.76 11.01 13.79
CA MET A 1 5.98 10.87 12.96
C MET A 1 6.18 9.39 12.70
N CYS A 2 6.60 8.98 11.51
CA CYS A 2 6.90 7.58 11.21
C CYS A 2 8.39 7.33 11.40
N SER A 3 8.72 6.41 12.30
CA SER A 3 10.12 6.10 12.65
C SER A 3 10.52 4.69 12.26
N PHE A 4 9.67 3.95 11.55
CA PHE A 4 9.90 2.56 11.19
C PHE A 4 9.66 2.32 9.71
N ILE A 5 10.47 1.44 9.14
CA ILE A 5 10.19 0.74 7.91
C ILE A 5 10.05 -0.75 8.20
N GLY A 6 9.08 -1.41 7.59
CA GLY A 6 8.88 -2.82 7.80
C GLY A 6 8.69 -3.61 6.52
N ILE A 7 8.77 -4.94 6.67
CA ILE A 7 8.39 -5.92 5.66
C ILE A 7 7.35 -6.86 6.28
N VAL A 8 6.24 -7.03 5.56
CA VAL A 8 5.14 -7.88 5.99
C VAL A 8 5.53 -9.34 5.80
N LYS A 9 5.55 -10.12 6.88
CA LYS A 9 5.80 -11.57 6.80
C LYS A 9 4.52 -12.36 6.66
N SER A 10 3.43 -11.90 7.27
CA SER A 10 2.10 -12.47 7.14
C SER A 10 1.05 -11.42 7.51
N GLY A 11 -0.17 -11.62 7.03
CA GLY A 11 -1.29 -10.71 7.25
C GLY A 11 -1.47 -9.69 6.13
N VAL A 12 -2.48 -8.84 6.28
CA VAL A 12 -2.82 -7.77 5.34
C VAL A 12 -2.95 -6.46 6.07
N LEU A 13 -2.31 -5.42 5.55
CA LEU A 13 -2.44 -4.06 6.04
C LEU A 13 -3.02 -3.13 4.98
N ARG A 14 -3.56 -2.01 5.43
CA ARG A 14 -3.93 -0.88 4.59
C ARG A 14 -3.28 0.41 5.07
N SER A 15 -2.97 1.30 4.15
CA SER A 15 -2.74 2.72 4.46
C SER A 15 -3.96 3.53 4.07
N TYR A 16 -4.31 4.51 4.89
CA TYR A 16 -5.47 5.37 4.64
C TYR A 16 -5.28 6.77 5.22
N ILE A 17 -6.04 7.72 4.67
CA ILE A 17 -6.16 9.09 5.16
C ILE A 17 -7.60 9.28 5.63
N SER A 18 -7.78 9.79 6.84
CA SER A 18 -9.10 10.18 7.33
C SER A 18 -9.35 11.66 7.06
N LYS A 19 -10.49 11.98 6.45
CA LYS A 19 -10.96 13.35 6.25
C LYS A 19 -12.45 13.40 6.57
N GLU A 20 -12.84 14.27 7.50
CA GLU A 20 -14.26 14.49 7.86
C GLU A 20 -15.00 13.20 8.30
N GLY A 21 -14.28 12.25 8.90
CA GLY A 21 -14.83 10.96 9.32
C GLY A 21 -14.87 9.89 8.23
N GLU A 22 -14.56 10.24 6.98
CA GLU A 22 -14.41 9.30 5.88
C GLU A 22 -12.96 8.84 5.73
N GLU A 23 -12.78 7.56 5.40
CA GLU A 23 -11.46 6.96 5.20
C GLU A 23 -11.18 6.69 3.72
N HIS A 24 -10.09 7.27 3.23
CA HIS A 24 -9.62 7.10 1.86
C HIS A 24 -8.39 6.20 1.85
N ASN A 25 -8.53 4.98 1.32
CA ASN A 25 -7.44 4.03 1.27
C ASN A 25 -6.41 4.43 0.21
N SER A 26 -5.16 4.55 0.64
CA SER A 26 -4.02 4.90 -0.21
C SER A 26 -3.23 3.69 -0.69
N ASP A 27 -3.18 2.58 0.06
CA ASP A 27 -2.52 1.35 -0.40
C ASP A 27 -2.93 0.14 0.43
N PHE A 28 -2.59 -1.05 -0.07
CA PHE A 28 -2.66 -2.32 0.64
C PHE A 28 -1.28 -2.98 0.67
N TYR A 29 -1.00 -3.72 1.72
CA TYR A 29 0.28 -4.41 1.91
C TYR A 29 0.00 -5.87 2.26
N PHE A 30 0.52 -6.77 1.44
CA PHE A 30 0.44 -8.23 1.59
C PHE A 30 1.82 -8.79 1.97
N GLU A 31 1.94 -10.10 2.13
CA GLU A 31 3.23 -10.77 2.35
C GLU A 31 4.32 -10.27 1.37
N ASP A 32 5.53 -10.11 1.89
CA ASP A 32 6.73 -9.58 1.23
C ASP A 32 6.66 -8.10 0.79
N SER A 33 5.57 -7.39 1.13
CA SER A 33 5.46 -5.95 0.86
C SER A 33 6.25 -5.14 1.88
N PHE A 34 6.92 -4.07 1.41
CA PHE A 34 7.43 -3.03 2.30
C PHE A 34 6.29 -2.14 2.80
N VAL A 35 6.24 -1.91 4.10
CA VAL A 35 5.21 -1.12 4.77
C VAL A 35 5.83 0.00 5.59
N THR A 36 5.49 1.23 5.23
CA THR A 36 5.90 2.45 5.96
C THR A 36 5.14 3.66 5.42
N SER A 37 5.08 4.73 6.20
CA SER A 37 4.75 6.04 5.66
C SER A 37 6.01 6.67 5.07
N TYR A 38 6.39 6.28 3.85
CA TYR A 38 7.73 6.54 3.32
C TYR A 38 8.12 8.02 3.30
N ARG A 39 7.19 8.92 2.96
CA ARG A 39 7.43 10.38 3.04
C ARG A 39 7.80 10.80 4.47
N SER A 40 6.98 10.40 5.45
CA SER A 40 7.22 10.72 6.87
C SER A 40 8.49 10.05 7.40
N PHE A 41 8.79 8.83 6.96
CA PHE A 41 10.01 8.11 7.33
C PHE A 41 11.27 8.81 6.81
N LEU A 42 11.27 9.32 5.58
CA LEU A 42 12.42 10.03 5.02
C LEU A 42 12.56 11.45 5.59
N THR A 43 11.49 12.23 5.61
CA THR A 43 11.55 13.66 5.99
C THR A 43 11.44 13.90 7.49
N GLN A 44 11.06 12.88 8.26
CA GLN A 44 10.70 12.99 9.68
C GLN A 44 9.55 13.97 9.96
N GLU A 45 8.77 14.33 8.93
CA GLU A 45 7.54 15.12 9.09
C GLU A 45 6.39 14.26 9.65
N LYS A 46 5.32 14.92 10.11
CA LYS A 46 4.10 14.23 10.52
C LYS A 46 3.50 13.47 9.33
N SER A 47 3.13 12.21 9.54
CA SER A 47 2.41 11.44 8.53
C SER A 47 1.03 12.03 8.29
N VAL A 48 0.61 12.04 7.03
CA VAL A 48 -0.71 12.48 6.58
C VAL A 48 -1.77 11.38 6.67
N GLY A 49 -1.36 10.15 6.96
CA GLY A 49 -2.23 8.99 7.04
C GLY A 49 -1.79 8.00 8.10
N SER A 50 -2.50 6.90 8.17
CA SER A 50 -2.30 5.83 9.13
C SER A 50 -2.14 4.50 8.41
N ILE A 51 -1.48 3.54 9.04
CA ILE A 51 -1.41 2.15 8.60
C ILE A 51 -2.16 1.30 9.63
N GLN A 52 -3.02 0.41 9.15
CA GLN A 52 -3.83 -0.47 9.99
C GLN A 52 -3.76 -1.90 9.45
N ALA A 53 -3.58 -2.86 10.35
CA ALA A 53 -3.74 -4.28 10.06
C ALA A 53 -5.23 -4.62 9.91
N LEU A 54 -5.58 -5.32 8.83
CA LEU A 54 -6.95 -5.79 8.56
C LEU A 54 -7.18 -7.21 9.09
N GLU A 55 -6.11 -7.92 9.37
CA GLU A 55 -6.06 -9.26 9.96
C GLU A 55 -4.80 -9.41 10.82
N ASP A 56 -4.70 -10.49 11.60
CA ASP A 56 -3.52 -10.79 12.40
C ASP A 56 -2.27 -10.79 11.53
N SER A 57 -1.32 -9.89 11.86
CA SER A 57 -0.19 -9.58 10.99
C SER A 57 1.13 -9.69 11.73
N PHE A 58 2.14 -10.23 11.04
CA PHE A 58 3.53 -10.25 11.51
C PHE A 58 4.39 -9.38 10.59
N ILE A 59 5.14 -8.46 11.18
CA ILE A 59 5.92 -7.46 10.46
C ILE A 59 7.31 -7.40 11.08
N TYR A 60 8.35 -7.56 10.27
CA TYR A 60 9.69 -7.20 10.69
C TYR A 60 9.86 -5.70 10.55
N CYS A 61 10.25 -5.02 11.62
CA CYS A 61 10.42 -3.58 11.66
C CYS A 61 11.88 -3.22 11.89
N LEU A 62 12.32 -2.16 11.22
CA LEU A 62 13.62 -1.52 11.39
C LEU A 62 13.35 -0.04 11.69
N ASP A 63 13.90 0.48 12.78
CA ASP A 63 13.77 1.88 13.09
C ASP A 63 14.67 2.75 12.21
N LYS A 64 14.36 4.03 12.12
CA LYS A 64 15.07 4.99 11.26
C LYS A 64 16.56 5.10 11.62
N SER A 65 16.90 5.05 12.90
CA SER A 65 18.28 5.23 13.34
C SER A 65 19.15 4.03 12.96
N ASP A 66 18.65 2.81 13.13
CA ASP A 66 19.32 1.62 12.65
C ASP A 66 19.34 1.55 11.12
N TYR A 67 18.26 1.94 10.44
CA TYR A 67 18.25 2.02 8.98
C TYR A 67 19.35 2.95 8.46
N ASP A 68 19.46 4.17 8.99
CA ASP A 68 20.48 5.14 8.56
C ASP A 68 21.90 4.66 8.88
N ARG A 69 22.09 4.03 10.04
CA ARG A 69 23.37 3.45 10.41
C ARG A 69 23.78 2.35 9.42
N LEU A 70 22.88 1.43 9.11
CA LEU A 70 23.13 0.32 8.18
C LEU A 70 23.44 0.82 6.76
N LEU A 71 22.76 1.86 6.28
CA LEU A 71 23.06 2.48 4.99
C LEU A 71 24.49 3.06 4.92
N ASN A 72 25.02 3.57 6.04
CA ASN A 72 26.36 4.13 6.10
C ASN A 72 27.45 3.07 6.30
N GLU A 73 27.12 1.96 6.99
CA GLU A 73 28.08 0.92 7.35
C GLU A 73 28.26 -0.16 6.28
N SER A 74 27.29 -0.34 5.37
CA SER A 74 27.30 -1.46 4.43
C SER A 74 26.74 -1.10 3.05
N THR A 75 27.54 -1.38 2.02
CA THR A 75 27.13 -1.22 0.62
C THR A 75 25.95 -2.14 0.25
N GLU A 76 25.84 -3.31 0.87
CA GLU A 76 24.70 -4.21 0.62
C GLU A 76 23.41 -3.66 1.21
N TRP A 77 23.48 -3.06 2.39
CA TRP A 77 22.35 -2.32 2.96
C TRP A 77 21.99 -1.09 2.13
N TYR A 78 22.98 -0.38 1.58
CA TYR A 78 22.72 0.71 0.65
C TYR A 78 21.98 0.25 -0.62
N LYS A 79 22.40 -0.86 -1.22
CA LYS A 79 21.72 -1.47 -2.37
C LYS A 79 20.28 -1.88 -2.01
N LEU A 80 20.08 -2.46 -0.83
CA LEU A 80 18.75 -2.83 -0.33
C LEU A 80 17.87 -1.59 -0.14
N GLY A 81 18.38 -0.53 0.49
CA GLY A 81 17.68 0.74 0.66
C GLY A 81 17.30 1.37 -0.68
N LYS A 82 18.19 1.33 -1.68
CA LYS A 82 17.88 1.74 -3.05
C LYS A 82 16.78 0.88 -3.67
N TYR A 83 16.86 -0.44 -3.54
CA TYR A 83 15.84 -1.35 -4.05
C TYR A 83 14.45 -1.06 -3.45
N ILE A 84 14.39 -0.81 -2.14
CA ILE A 84 13.17 -0.42 -1.43
C ILE A 84 12.64 0.90 -2.01
N ALA A 85 13.50 1.92 -2.11
CA ALA A 85 13.13 3.24 -2.64
C ALA A 85 12.58 3.16 -4.06
N ASP A 86 13.28 2.44 -4.95
CA ASP A 86 12.89 2.26 -6.35
C ASP A 86 11.56 1.50 -6.45
N THR A 87 11.37 0.44 -5.66
CA THR A 87 10.14 -0.36 -5.63
C THR A 87 8.94 0.49 -5.20
N LEU A 88 9.08 1.23 -4.09
CA LEU A 88 8.02 2.13 -3.59
C LEU A 88 7.69 3.23 -4.60
N PHE A 89 8.71 3.80 -5.25
CA PHE A 89 8.53 4.85 -6.25
C PHE A 89 7.83 4.33 -7.53
N ILE A 90 8.28 3.19 -8.07
CA ILE A 90 7.67 2.58 -9.26
C ILE A 90 6.21 2.23 -9.00
N ASN A 91 5.89 1.64 -7.84
CA ASN A 91 4.51 1.33 -7.46
C ASN A 91 3.65 2.60 -7.37
N LYS A 92 4.20 3.66 -6.78
CA LYS A 92 3.53 4.96 -6.70
C LYS A 92 3.23 5.53 -8.08
N CYS A 93 4.21 5.54 -8.99
CA CYS A 93 4.05 6.04 -10.36
C CYS A 93 3.04 5.20 -11.15
N ARG A 94 3.11 3.86 -11.10
CA ARG A 94 2.15 2.98 -11.76
C ARG A 94 0.72 3.25 -11.31
N LYS A 95 0.52 3.39 -10.00
CA LYS A 95 -0.80 3.73 -9.43
C LYS A 95 -1.26 5.11 -9.90
N GLU A 96 -0.38 6.10 -9.91
CA GLU A 96 -0.70 7.46 -10.37
C GLU A 96 -1.11 7.48 -11.84
N THR A 97 -0.36 6.81 -12.72
CA THR A 97 -0.73 6.67 -14.13
C THR A 97 -2.11 6.03 -14.28
N ALA A 98 -2.36 4.88 -13.64
CA ALA A 98 -3.67 4.22 -13.72
C ALA A 98 -4.82 5.10 -13.19
N MET A 99 -4.58 5.92 -12.17
CA MET A 99 -5.59 6.85 -11.66
C MET A 99 -5.90 8.00 -12.63
N LEU A 100 -4.97 8.35 -13.52
CA LEU A 100 -5.15 9.39 -14.52
C LEU A 100 -5.73 8.86 -15.84
N THR A 101 -5.34 7.66 -16.25
CA THR A 101 -5.63 7.13 -17.60
C THR A 101 -6.76 6.11 -17.64
N ASP A 102 -6.95 5.34 -16.57
CA ASP A 102 -7.80 4.15 -16.61
C ASP A 102 -9.17 4.44 -16.04
N ASP A 103 -10.21 3.80 -16.62
CA ASP A 103 -11.52 3.74 -16.01
C ASP A 103 -11.54 2.84 -14.75
N ALA A 104 -12.65 2.86 -14.02
CA ALA A 104 -12.79 2.09 -12.78
C ALA A 104 -12.62 0.57 -12.97
N TYR A 105 -13.02 0.04 -14.14
CA TYR A 105 -12.92 -1.38 -14.45
C TYR A 105 -11.47 -1.81 -14.64
N ASN A 106 -10.71 -1.06 -15.44
CA ASN A 106 -9.30 -1.33 -15.68
C ASN A 106 -8.46 -1.14 -14.41
N ARG A 107 -8.77 -0.14 -13.57
CA ARG A 107 -8.14 -0.02 -12.24
C ARG A 107 -8.41 -1.23 -11.35
N TYR A 108 -9.63 -1.77 -11.39
CA TYR A 108 -9.97 -2.99 -10.64
C TYR A 108 -9.21 -4.21 -11.18
N LYS A 109 -9.12 -4.38 -12.50
CA LYS A 109 -8.30 -5.45 -13.10
C LYS A 109 -6.82 -5.34 -12.71
N LEU A 110 -6.26 -4.13 -12.73
CA LEU A 110 -4.89 -3.89 -12.29
C LEU A 110 -4.71 -4.26 -10.81
N LEU A 111 -5.69 -3.94 -9.96
CA LEU A 111 -5.67 -4.30 -8.54
C LEU A 111 -5.62 -5.82 -8.35
N LEU A 112 -6.49 -6.58 -9.02
CA LEU A 112 -6.50 -8.05 -8.94
C LEU A 112 -5.20 -8.69 -9.44
N LYS A 113 -4.58 -8.08 -10.46
CA LYS A 113 -3.27 -8.54 -10.96
C LYS A 113 -2.14 -8.24 -9.96
N THR A 114 -2.23 -7.09 -9.27
CA THR A 114 -1.21 -6.65 -8.31
C THR A 114 -1.30 -7.45 -7.01
N TYR A 115 -2.51 -7.70 -6.53
CA TYR A 115 -2.78 -8.43 -5.29
C TYR A 115 -3.75 -9.59 -5.59
N PRO A 116 -3.22 -10.74 -6.06
CA PRO A 116 -4.04 -11.94 -6.21
C PRO A 116 -4.70 -12.28 -4.87
N ASN A 117 -6.02 -12.55 -4.90
CA ASN A 117 -6.83 -12.86 -3.71
C ASN A 117 -7.16 -11.68 -2.78
N ILE A 118 -6.92 -10.43 -3.16
CA ILE A 118 -7.29 -9.26 -2.33
C ILE A 118 -8.73 -9.30 -1.80
N GLU A 119 -9.66 -9.85 -2.58
CA GLU A 119 -11.08 -9.91 -2.22
C GLU A 119 -11.39 -10.88 -1.07
N GLN A 120 -10.46 -11.78 -0.75
CA GLN A 120 -10.60 -12.71 0.37
C GLN A 120 -10.20 -12.06 1.70
N HIS A 121 -9.34 -11.04 1.66
CA HIS A 121 -8.76 -10.40 2.84
C HIS A 121 -9.28 -8.98 3.08
N VAL A 122 -9.76 -8.31 2.03
CA VAL A 122 -10.13 -6.89 2.08
C VAL A 122 -11.60 -6.72 1.74
N THR A 123 -12.31 -6.00 2.61
CA THR A 123 -13.74 -5.72 2.41
C THR A 123 -13.97 -4.92 1.13
N GLN A 124 -15.13 -5.13 0.51
CA GLN A 124 -15.52 -4.43 -0.71
C GLN A 124 -15.52 -2.90 -0.54
N TYR A 125 -15.90 -2.42 0.65
CA TYR A 125 -15.84 -1.00 1.00
C TYR A 125 -14.42 -0.45 0.88
N HIS A 126 -13.43 -1.15 1.43
CA HIS A 126 -12.04 -0.71 1.37
C HIS A 126 -11.48 -0.75 -0.05
N ILE A 127 -11.81 -1.78 -0.82
CA ILE A 127 -11.43 -1.88 -2.24
C ILE A 127 -12.04 -0.72 -3.05
N ALA A 128 -13.32 -0.43 -2.85
CA ALA A 128 -13.99 0.67 -3.55
C ALA A 128 -13.36 2.03 -3.21
N SER A 129 -13.03 2.27 -1.94
CA SER A 129 -12.31 3.46 -1.47
C SER A 129 -10.95 3.60 -2.16
N TYR A 130 -10.15 2.52 -2.24
CA TYR A 130 -8.86 2.51 -2.95
C TYR A 130 -8.99 2.87 -4.44
N LEU A 131 -10.04 2.34 -5.10
CA LEU A 131 -10.33 2.56 -6.51
C LEU A 131 -10.97 3.93 -6.82
N ARG A 132 -11.26 4.72 -5.78
CA ARG A 132 -11.97 6.01 -5.86
C ARG A 132 -13.34 5.91 -6.52
N ILE A 133 -14.10 4.88 -6.14
CA ILE A 133 -15.48 4.66 -6.59
C ILE A 133 -16.39 4.34 -5.39
N ARG A 134 -17.70 4.44 -5.62
CA ARG A 134 -18.70 3.97 -4.64
C ARG A 134 -18.71 2.44 -4.59
N ALA A 135 -19.03 1.87 -3.42
CA ALA A 135 -19.13 0.43 -3.24
C ALA A 135 -20.12 -0.22 -4.22
N GLU A 136 -21.24 0.44 -4.49
CA GLU A 136 -22.25 0.03 -5.49
C GLU A 136 -21.66 -0.11 -6.90
N SER A 137 -20.80 0.84 -7.30
CA SER A 137 -20.12 0.80 -8.59
C SER A 137 -19.19 -0.40 -8.69
N LEU A 138 -18.49 -0.73 -7.60
CA LEU A 138 -17.64 -1.93 -7.55
C LEU A 138 -18.48 -3.21 -7.65
N SER A 139 -19.63 -3.29 -6.96
CA SER A 139 -20.54 -4.45 -7.09
C SER A 139 -20.95 -4.67 -8.53
N ARG A 140 -21.31 -3.60 -9.25
CA ARG A 140 -21.69 -3.67 -10.66
C ARG A 140 -20.53 -4.11 -11.57
N ILE A 141 -19.32 -3.62 -11.30
CA ILE A 141 -18.10 -4.08 -12.00
C ILE A 141 -17.90 -5.58 -11.79
N LYS A 142 -18.02 -6.05 -10.54
CA LYS A 142 -17.86 -7.47 -10.22
C LYS A 142 -18.90 -8.33 -10.92
N SER A 143 -20.17 -7.93 -10.94
CA SER A 143 -21.22 -8.72 -11.61
C SER A 143 -21.00 -8.89 -13.11
N LEU A 144 -20.37 -7.91 -13.77
CA LEU A 144 -20.02 -7.99 -15.19
C LEU A 144 -18.84 -8.96 -15.46
N ASN A 145 -18.05 -9.27 -14.42
CA ASN A 145 -16.82 -10.05 -14.52
C ASN A 145 -17.00 -11.53 -14.10
N ILE A 146 -18.20 -11.96 -13.67
CA ILE A 146 -18.49 -13.34 -13.23
C ILE A 146 -18.51 -14.35 -14.40
N GLY A 147 -18.22 -13.93 -15.64
CA GLY A 147 -18.32 -14.75 -16.86
C GLY A 147 -17.08 -14.83 -17.74
N GLN A 148 -15.89 -14.45 -17.27
CA GLN A 148 -14.63 -14.57 -18.02
C GLN A 148 -13.54 -15.30 -17.23
#